data_AF-A0A2R6BH72-F1
#
_entry.id   AF-A0A2R6BH72-F1
#
_cell.length_a   1.000
_cell.length_b   1.000
_cell.length_c   1.000
_cell.angle_alpha   90.00
_cell.angle_beta   90.00
_cell.angle_gamma   90.00
#
_symmetry.space_group_name_H-M   'P 1'
#
loop_
_entity.id
_entity.type
_entity.pdbx_description
1 polymer ?
#
loop_
_entity_poly.entity_id
_entity_poly.type
_entity_poly.pdbx_seq_one_letter_code
_entity_poly.pdbx_strand_id
1 'polypeptide(L)'
;RNKDRLMLLPPGVDKASGLLRVLEVLHVERERTVCIGDGENDLPLFELCGIKVALKNSVPQLKEKASYVSAKEDGKGVVEALTHYFA
;
A
#
# COMPACT_ATOMS: atom_id res chain seq x y z
N ARG A 1 -7.92 -7.73 11.15
CA ARG A 1 -7.36 -6.38 10.89
C ARG A 1 -6.46 -6.01 12.07
N ASN A 2 -5.34 -5.32 11.83
CA ASN A 2 -4.33 -5.03 12.85
C ASN A 2 -4.33 -3.57 13.31
N LYS A 3 -5.45 -2.85 13.13
CA LYS A 3 -5.54 -1.40 13.42
C LYS A 3 -5.39 -1.08 14.91
N ASP A 4 -5.82 -1.98 15.78
CA ASP A 4 -5.68 -1.85 17.24
C ASP A 4 -4.54 -2.73 17.77
N ARG A 5 -3.49 -2.95 16.97
CA ARG A 5 -2.37 -3.82 17.32
C ARG A 5 -1.04 -3.12 17.08
N LEU A 6 -0.16 -3.22 18.06
CA LEU A 6 1.24 -2.83 17.91
C LEU A 6 2.02 -3.96 17.21
N MET A 7 2.82 -3.60 16.21
CA MET A 7 3.77 -4.51 15.56
C MET A 7 5.19 -4.19 16.04
N LEU A 8 5.77 -5.10 16.83
CA LEU A 8 7.17 -5.02 17.24
C LEU A 8 8.02 -5.72 16.19
N LEU A 9 8.89 -4.96 15.52
CA LEU A 9 9.75 -5.43 14.43
C LEU A 9 11.20 -5.03 14.71
N PRO A 10 12.18 -5.74 14.12
CA PRO A 10 13.57 -5.28 14.18
C PRO A 10 13.72 -3.87 13.59
N PRO A 11 14.71 -3.08 14.06
CA PRO A 11 14.95 -1.74 13.52
C PRO A 11 15.11 -1.75 11.99
N GLY A 12 14.40 -0.86 11.31
CA GLY A 12 14.43 -0.73 9.85
C GLY A 12 13.63 -1.78 9.07
N VAL A 13 12.87 -2.65 9.74
CA VAL A 13 12.01 -3.64 9.08
C VAL A 13 10.57 -3.16 9.05
N ASP A 14 10.03 -2.99 7.84
CA ASP A 14 8.63 -2.69 7.58
C ASP A 14 8.21 -3.22 6.19
N LYS A 15 7.00 -2.85 5.73
CA LYS A 15 6.52 -3.25 4.40
C LYS A 15 7.32 -2.62 3.26
N ALA A 16 7.80 -1.37 3.43
CA ALA A 16 8.57 -0.67 2.42
C ALA A 16 9.98 -1.27 2.27
N SER A 17 10.63 -1.63 3.38
CA SER A 17 11.93 -2.32 3.35
C SER A 17 11.83 -3.67 2.63
N GLY A 18 10.74 -4.40 2.84
CA GLY A 18 10.46 -5.64 2.12
C GLY A 18 10.25 -5.41 0.62
N LEU A 19 9.47 -4.40 0.24
CA LEU A 19 9.25 -4.07 -1.18
C LEU A 19 10.56 -3.66 -1.87
N LEU A 20 11.38 -2.81 -1.24
CA LEU A 20 12.68 -2.41 -1.78
C LEU A 20 13.55 -3.61 -2.15
N ARG A 21 13.59 -4.63 -1.29
CA ARG A 21 14.33 -5.86 -1.56
C ARG A 21 13.77 -6.63 -2.76
N VAL A 22 12.45 -6.69 -2.90
CA VAL A 22 11.79 -7.35 -4.04
C VAL A 22 12.09 -6.60 -5.35
N LEU A 23 12.03 -5.28 -5.34
CA LEU A 23 12.31 -4.44 -6.50
C LEU A 23 13.75 -4.58 -7.00
N GLU A 24 14.71 -4.68 -6.07
CA GLU A 24 16.11 -4.95 -6.39
C GLU A 24 16.28 -6.28 -7.13
N VAL A 25 15.65 -7.36 -6.63
CA VAL A 25 15.70 -8.70 -7.24
C VAL A 25 15.04 -8.73 -8.62
N LEU A 26 13.97 -7.98 -8.80
CA LEU A 26 13.22 -7.94 -10.05
C LEU A 26 13.76 -6.91 -11.07
N HIS A 27 14.74 -6.09 -10.68
CA HIS A 27 15.23 -4.96 -11.47
C HIS A 27 14.11 -4.00 -11.92
N VAL A 28 13.20 -3.69 -11.01
CA VAL A 28 12.04 -2.81 -11.25
C VAL A 28 12.21 -1.51 -10.48
N GLU A 29 11.99 -0.38 -11.16
CA GLU A 29 11.96 0.94 -10.53
C GLU A 29 10.71 1.08 -9.65
N ARG A 30 10.85 1.71 -8.48
CA ARG A 30 9.73 1.90 -7.52
C ARG A 30 8.57 2.70 -8.12
N GLU A 31 8.84 3.59 -9.07
CA GLU A 31 7.83 4.38 -9.79
C GLU A 31 6.90 3.49 -10.63
N ARG A 32 7.34 2.26 -10.97
CA ARG A 32 6.56 1.25 -11.69
C ARG A 32 5.78 0.30 -10.76
N THR A 33 5.45 0.75 -9.56
CA THR A 33 4.71 -0.05 -8.57
C THR A 33 3.36 0.55 -8.24
N VAL A 34 2.41 -0.33 -7.93
CA VAL A 34 1.11 0.01 -7.34
C VAL A 34 1.07 -0.59 -5.95
N CYS A 35 0.90 0.22 -4.90
CA CYS A 35 0.58 -0.27 -3.57
C CYS A 35 -0.90 -0.07 -3.24
N ILE A 36 -1.49 -1.07 -2.59
CA ILE A 36 -2.85 -1.03 -2.08
C ILE A 36 -2.79 -1.26 -0.58
N GLY A 37 -3.27 -0.30 0.22
CA GLY A 37 -3.16 -0.32 1.68
C GLY A 37 -4.42 0.16 2.40
N ASP A 38 -4.52 -0.17 3.68
CA ASP A 38 -5.67 0.19 4.53
C ASP A 38 -5.32 0.61 5.97
N GLY A 39 -4.07 0.39 6.41
CA GLY A 39 -3.63 0.65 7.78
C GLY A 39 -2.40 1.56 7.88
N GLU A 40 -2.10 2.02 9.09
CA GLU A 40 -0.95 2.91 9.36
C GLU A 40 0.40 2.27 8.96
N ASN A 41 0.52 0.94 9.06
CA ASN A 41 1.72 0.22 8.65
C ASN A 41 1.94 0.19 7.12
N ASP A 42 1.00 0.71 6.32
CA ASP A 42 1.17 0.93 4.88
C ASP A 42 1.69 2.33 4.54
N LEU A 43 1.77 3.25 5.51
CA LEU A 43 2.24 4.62 5.25
C LEU A 43 3.66 4.66 4.66
N PRO A 44 4.65 3.91 5.20
CA PRO A 44 5.98 3.86 4.58
C PRO A 44 5.94 3.31 3.14
N LEU A 45 5.04 2.35 2.88
CA LEU A 45 4.87 1.76 1.54
C LEU A 45 4.32 2.81 0.56
N PHE A 46 3.38 3.65 1.00
CA PHE A 46 2.85 4.74 0.18
C PHE A 46 3.93 5.76 -0.18
N GLU A 47 4.83 6.12 0.73
CA GLU A 47 5.91 7.06 0.38
C GLU A 47 6.91 6.49 -0.66
N LEU A 48 6.97 5.16 -0.80
CA LEU A 48 7.87 4.48 -1.73
C LEU A 48 7.27 4.31 -3.14
N CYS A 49 6.00 3.91 -3.22
CA CYS A 49 5.37 3.45 -4.47
C CYS A 49 4.96 4.57 -5.42
N GLY A 50 4.97 4.27 -6.72
CA GLY A 50 4.53 5.21 -7.76
C GLY A 50 3.04 5.51 -7.72
N ILE A 51 2.21 4.47 -7.63
CA ILE A 51 0.75 4.59 -7.52
C ILE A 51 0.31 4.10 -6.15
N LYS A 52 -0.50 4.91 -5.48
CA LYS A 52 -0.96 4.69 -4.11
C LYS A 52 -2.47 4.53 -4.07
N VAL A 53 -2.96 3.38 -3.64
CA VAL A 53 -4.40 3.10 -3.57
C VAL A 53 -4.82 2.86 -2.13
N ALA A 54 -5.70 3.70 -1.63
CA ALA A 54 -6.38 3.49 -0.36
C ALA A 54 -7.73 2.80 -0.60
N LEU A 55 -8.08 1.81 0.21
CA LEU A 55 -9.41 1.19 0.24
C LEU A 55 -10.44 2.06 0.97
N LYS A 56 -11.75 1.82 0.78
CA LYS A 56 -12.81 2.55 1.50
C LYS A 56 -12.64 2.46 3.01
N ASN A 57 -12.19 1.33 3.53
CA ASN A 57 -11.95 1.12 4.95
C ASN A 57 -10.60 1.67 5.44
N SER A 58 -9.81 2.37 4.63
CA SER A 58 -8.48 2.85 5.04
C SER A 58 -8.53 3.93 6.10
N VAL A 59 -7.45 4.04 6.88
CA VAL A 59 -7.24 5.17 7.79
C VAL A 59 -7.19 6.50 7.01
N PRO A 60 -7.64 7.64 7.60
CA PRO A 60 -7.70 8.93 6.90
C PRO A 60 -6.38 9.35 6.26
N GLN A 61 -5.26 9.16 6.99
CA GLN A 61 -3.91 9.52 6.53
C GLN A 61 -3.51 8.84 5.21
N LEU A 62 -3.93 7.59 4.99
CA LEU A 62 -3.68 6.92 3.71
C LEU A 62 -4.54 7.51 2.60
N LYS A 63 -5.81 7.80 2.86
CA LYS A 63 -6.73 8.38 1.86
C LYS A 63 -6.25 9.75 1.39
N GLU A 64 -5.71 10.56 2.29
CA GLU A 64 -5.13 11.87 1.98
C GLU A 64 -3.89 11.76 1.07
N LYS A 65 -3.11 10.68 1.21
CA LYS A 65 -1.89 10.46 0.43
C LYS A 65 -2.12 9.65 -0.86
N ALA A 66 -3.30 9.08 -1.03
CA ALA A 66 -3.62 8.16 -2.13
C ALA A 66 -3.79 8.89 -3.46
N SER A 67 -3.32 8.27 -4.54
CA SER A 67 -3.64 8.67 -5.91
C SER A 67 -5.07 8.28 -6.30
N TYR A 68 -5.60 7.23 -5.66
CA TYR A 68 -6.95 6.72 -5.86
C TYR A 68 -7.50 6.14 -4.55
N VAL A 69 -8.77 6.44 -4.25
CA VAL A 69 -9.50 5.86 -3.12
C VAL A 69 -10.60 4.97 -3.67
N SER A 70 -10.49 3.66 -3.45
CA SER A 70 -11.52 2.68 -3.86
C SER A 70 -12.84 2.92 -3.10
N ALA A 71 -13.95 2.73 -3.79
CA ALA A 71 -15.28 2.81 -3.21
C ALA A 71 -15.68 1.55 -2.42
N LYS A 72 -14.86 0.49 -2.48
CA LYS A 72 -15.09 -0.79 -1.81
C LYS A 72 -14.05 -1.05 -0.72
N GLU A 73 -14.41 -1.95 0.18
CA GLU A 73 -13.59 -2.34 1.32
C GLU A 73 -12.85 -3.64 1.04
N ASP A 74 -11.72 -3.82 1.71
CA ASP A 74 -10.90 -5.03 1.69
C ASP A 74 -10.68 -5.58 0.27
N GLY A 75 -10.79 -6.89 0.07
CA GLY A 75 -10.53 -7.54 -1.21
C GLY A 75 -11.41 -7.04 -2.37
N LYS A 76 -12.63 -6.55 -2.10
CA LYS A 76 -13.47 -5.95 -3.17
C LYS A 76 -12.86 -4.66 -3.71
N GLY A 77 -12.22 -3.87 -2.84
CA GLY A 77 -11.52 -2.67 -3.27
C GLY A 77 -10.19 -2.95 -3.95
N VAL A 78 -9.53 -4.07 -3.60
CA VAL A 78 -8.38 -4.57 -4.37
C VAL A 78 -8.79 -4.92 -5.80
N VAL A 79 -9.89 -5.65 -5.98
CA VAL A 79 -10.42 -6.00 -7.32
C VAL A 79 -10.76 -4.73 -8.10
N GLU A 80 -11.47 -3.78 -7.49
CA GLU A 80 -11.79 -2.49 -8.12
C GLU A 80 -10.54 -1.74 -8.56
N ALA A 81 -9.51 -1.66 -7.72
CA ALA A 81 -8.25 -1.02 -8.04
C ALA A 81 -7.53 -1.70 -9.22
N LEU A 82 -7.50 -3.04 -9.25
CA LEU A 82 -6.90 -3.78 -10.35
C LEU A 82 -7.64 -3.55 -11.66
N THR A 83 -8.98 -3.56 -11.63
CA THR A 83 -9.80 -3.22 -12.80
C THR A 83 -9.57 -1.78 -13.25
N HIS A 84 -9.40 -0.83 -12.34
CA HIS A 84 -9.19 0.58 -12.70
C HIS A 84 -7.85 0.83 -13.42
N TYR A 85 -6.78 0.10 -13.07
CA TYR A 85 -5.43 0.35 -13.60
C TYR A 85 -4.96 -0.63 -14.69
N PHE A 86 -5.57 -1.82 -14.81
CA PHE A 86 -5.06 -2.89 -15.67
C PHE A 86 -6.09 -3.52 -16.62
N ALA A 87 -7.36 -3.09 -16.59
CA ALA A 87 -8.39 -3.51 -17.55
C ALA A 87 -8.72 -2.39 -18.53
#